data_AF-A0A8G2CJZ6-F1
#
_entry.id   AF-A0A8G2CJZ6-F1
#
_cell.length_a   1.000
_cell.length_b   1.000
_cell.length_c   1.000
_cell.angle_alpha   90.00
_cell.angle_beta   90.00
_cell.angle_gamma   90.00
#
_symmetry.space_group_name_H-M   'P 1'
#
loop_
_entity.id
_entity.type
_entity.pdbx_description
1 polymer ?
#
loop_
_entity_poly.entity_id
_entity_poly.type
_entity_poly.pdbx_seq_one_letter_code
_entity_poly.pdbx_strand_id
1 'polypeptide(L)'
;MIRTRIALLATTLFCATTAQALASPVLLMVAGGGGGATSGDAGGAGEAGTVAGAGGYSGGAAGVNGSGGQSGGVFYYHDGGGGGAGALSGGGSSPDASGGLAYLGFGLAGASDGGAGAYGGGGGGGNSGGGGGGGYNGGGGGNKNGGAGGGGSSFLAAAFSNVVETTGNNTGAGSISITFDNFIRSFSYTGASQSYDVSATGVYDFTGSGGQGGFYDGNANTVGLGATVSGSIMLTAGTVLDIEVGGMGGTNNNVYGNGGGGGGSWVYEISAPTPVPEPGSLALLGTALIGLGVVVRRRRKGG
;
A
#
# COMPACT_ATOMS: atom_id res chain seq x y z
N MET A 1 14.83 26.29 -73.82
CA MET A 1 14.17 26.73 -72.56
C MET A 1 13.65 25.49 -71.84
N ILE A 2 14.41 24.93 -70.90
CA ILE A 2 14.07 23.68 -70.20
C ILE A 2 13.66 24.07 -68.77
N ARG A 3 12.39 23.85 -68.41
CA ARG A 3 11.85 24.14 -67.08
C ARG A 3 11.95 22.89 -66.21
N THR A 4 12.95 22.85 -65.34
CA THR A 4 13.09 21.84 -64.28
C THR A 4 12.11 22.18 -63.15
N ARG A 5 11.08 21.35 -62.95
CA ARG A 5 10.19 21.46 -61.79
C ARG A 5 10.77 20.64 -60.63
N ILE A 6 11.23 21.33 -59.59
CA ILE A 6 11.60 20.74 -58.30
C ILE A 6 10.30 20.50 -57.52
N ALA A 7 9.92 19.24 -57.36
CA ALA A 7 8.80 18.85 -56.52
C ALA A 7 9.26 18.80 -55.05
N LEU A 8 8.75 19.74 -54.25
CA LEU A 8 8.96 19.80 -52.81
C LEU A 8 8.10 18.71 -52.15
N LEU A 9 8.71 17.60 -51.76
CA LEU A 9 8.05 16.51 -51.07
C LEU A 9 7.88 16.89 -49.59
N ALA A 10 6.70 17.36 -49.21
CA ALA A 10 6.35 17.65 -47.82
C ALA A 10 6.24 16.33 -47.04
N THR A 11 7.25 15.99 -46.24
CA THR A 11 7.22 14.83 -45.36
C THR A 11 6.38 15.18 -44.12
N THR A 12 5.12 14.74 -44.11
CA THR A 12 4.26 14.77 -42.92
C THR A 12 4.81 13.80 -41.88
N LEU A 13 5.48 14.35 -40.86
CA LEU A 13 5.94 13.60 -39.71
C LEU A 13 4.72 13.22 -38.85
N PHE A 14 4.21 12.01 -39.03
CA PHE A 14 3.22 11.43 -38.11
C PHE A 14 3.91 11.14 -36.78
N CYS A 15 3.66 12.00 -35.78
CA CYS A 15 3.96 11.68 -34.39
C CYS A 15 2.93 10.65 -33.92
N ALA A 16 3.28 9.37 -33.97
CA ALA A 16 2.43 8.31 -33.44
C ALA A 16 2.51 8.33 -31.90
N THR A 17 1.51 8.93 -31.25
CA THR A 17 1.29 8.77 -29.81
C THR A 17 0.69 7.38 -29.59
N THR A 18 1.54 6.40 -29.26
CA THR A 18 1.09 5.09 -28.80
C THR A 18 0.53 5.24 -27.39
N ALA A 19 -0.78 5.08 -27.23
CA ALA A 19 -1.40 4.94 -25.91
C ALA A 19 -0.80 3.71 -25.22
N GLN A 20 -0.09 3.93 -24.12
CA GLN A 20 0.51 2.85 -23.33
C GLN A 20 -0.60 2.14 -22.53
N ALA A 21 -0.60 0.79 -22.60
CA ALA A 21 -1.39 0.00 -21.67
C ALA A 21 -0.76 0.15 -20.28
N LEU A 22 -1.54 0.65 -19.31
CA LEU A 22 -1.11 0.70 -17.92
C LEU A 22 -0.87 -0.74 -17.44
N ALA A 23 0.33 -1.00 -16.92
CA ALA A 23 0.61 -2.27 -16.26
C ALA A 23 -0.31 -2.40 -15.04
N SER A 24 -0.72 -3.63 -14.71
CA SER A 24 -1.42 -3.86 -13.45
C SER A 24 -0.53 -3.44 -12.28
N PRO A 25 -1.06 -2.73 -11.28
CA PRO A 25 -0.27 -2.28 -10.15
C PRO A 25 0.38 -3.46 -9.43
N VAL A 26 1.66 -3.32 -9.07
CA VAL A 26 2.43 -4.33 -8.33
C VAL A 26 2.56 -3.88 -6.88
N LEU A 27 2.08 -4.69 -5.94
CA LEU A 27 2.24 -4.42 -4.51
C LEU A 27 3.70 -4.64 -4.10
N LEU A 28 4.34 -3.58 -3.57
CA LEU A 28 5.73 -3.62 -3.15
C LEU A 28 5.88 -3.80 -1.64
N MET A 29 5.13 -3.03 -0.85
CA MET A 29 5.28 -2.99 0.61
C MET A 29 3.95 -2.72 1.30
N VAL A 30 3.76 -3.34 2.47
CA VAL A 30 2.68 -3.07 3.43
C VAL A 30 3.24 -3.06 4.84
N ALA A 31 2.98 -2.01 5.60
CA ALA A 31 3.21 -1.99 7.05
C ALA A 31 1.86 -2.16 7.77
N GLY A 32 1.72 -3.21 8.57
CA GLY A 32 0.49 -3.52 9.30
C GLY A 32 0.13 -2.47 10.36
N GLY A 33 -1.13 -2.10 10.45
CA GLY A 33 -1.69 -1.24 11.49
C GLY A 33 -2.03 -2.01 12.77
N GLY A 34 -2.07 -1.34 13.90
CA GLY A 34 -2.42 -1.94 15.18
C GLY A 34 -3.93 -2.06 15.41
N GLY A 35 -4.35 -2.97 16.27
CA GLY A 35 -5.74 -3.15 16.69
C GLY A 35 -6.21 -2.10 17.71
N GLY A 36 -7.49 -1.80 17.70
CA GLY A 36 -8.14 -0.91 18.65
C GLY A 36 -8.28 -1.54 20.03
N ALA A 37 -8.08 -0.73 21.07
CA ALA A 37 -8.20 -1.14 22.47
C ALA A 37 -9.64 -1.01 22.99
N THR A 38 -9.90 -1.63 24.13
CA THR A 38 -11.16 -1.53 24.91
C THR A 38 -10.85 -1.10 26.34
N SER A 39 -11.88 -1.02 27.19
CA SER A 39 -11.75 -0.64 28.59
C SER A 39 -10.97 -1.61 29.50
N GLY A 40 -10.75 -2.84 29.04
CA GLY A 40 -10.09 -3.89 29.83
C GLY A 40 -8.91 -4.56 29.13
N ASP A 41 -8.82 -4.46 27.80
CA ASP A 41 -7.86 -5.21 27.01
C ASP A 41 -7.06 -4.32 26.06
N ALA A 42 -5.77 -4.65 25.96
CA ALA A 42 -4.85 -4.02 25.03
C ALA A 42 -5.13 -4.44 23.59
N GLY A 43 -5.10 -3.47 22.66
CA GLY A 43 -5.13 -3.75 21.23
C GLY A 43 -3.94 -4.62 20.80
N GLY A 44 -4.17 -5.54 19.86
CA GLY A 44 -3.10 -6.33 19.26
C GLY A 44 -2.15 -5.46 18.45
N ALA A 45 -0.85 -5.66 18.62
CA ALA A 45 0.16 -4.98 17.80
C ALA A 45 0.02 -5.38 16.32
N GLY A 46 0.34 -4.45 15.42
CA GLY A 46 0.57 -4.78 14.01
C GLY A 46 1.76 -5.72 13.91
N GLU A 47 1.62 -6.79 13.12
CA GLU A 47 2.56 -7.90 13.07
C GLU A 47 3.65 -7.70 12.01
N ALA A 48 4.85 -8.18 12.32
CA ALA A 48 5.93 -8.40 11.37
C ALA A 48 5.60 -9.59 10.45
N GLY A 49 5.83 -9.43 9.15
CA GLY A 49 5.57 -10.47 8.15
C GLY A 49 4.09 -10.66 7.85
N THR A 50 3.78 -11.67 7.05
CA THR A 50 2.46 -11.89 6.43
C THR A 50 1.48 -12.69 7.29
N VAL A 51 1.71 -12.79 8.61
CA VAL A 51 0.78 -13.45 9.53
C VAL A 51 0.14 -12.38 10.38
N ALA A 52 -1.18 -12.17 10.26
CA ALA A 52 -1.88 -11.18 11.07
C ALA A 52 -2.19 -11.70 12.48
N GLY A 53 -2.33 -10.76 13.41
CA GLY A 53 -2.74 -11.03 14.78
C GLY A 53 -4.24 -11.32 14.85
N ALA A 54 -4.61 -12.41 15.52
CA ALA A 54 -6.00 -12.62 15.90
C ALA A 54 -6.45 -11.54 16.91
N GLY A 55 -7.76 -11.31 17.02
CA GLY A 55 -8.28 -10.51 18.14
C GLY A 55 -7.89 -11.08 19.50
N GLY A 56 -8.10 -10.31 20.58
CA GLY A 56 -7.88 -10.76 21.96
C GLY A 56 -8.72 -11.98 22.35
N TYR A 57 -8.81 -12.34 23.63
CA TYR A 57 -9.51 -13.54 24.09
C TYR A 57 -10.93 -13.67 23.49
N SER A 58 -11.11 -14.60 22.55
CA SER A 58 -12.37 -14.86 21.82
C SER A 58 -12.78 -13.77 20.80
N GLY A 59 -11.83 -12.99 20.27
CA GLY A 59 -12.03 -12.09 19.13
C GLY A 59 -12.15 -12.83 17.79
N GLY A 60 -12.44 -12.08 16.72
CA GLY A 60 -12.51 -12.60 15.37
C GLY A 60 -11.17 -13.18 14.92
N ALA A 61 -11.21 -14.17 14.02
CA ALA A 61 -10.01 -14.69 13.38
C ALA A 61 -9.34 -13.61 12.53
N ALA A 62 -8.02 -13.60 12.50
CA ALA A 62 -7.26 -12.79 11.56
C ALA A 62 -7.50 -13.24 10.12
N GLY A 63 -7.28 -12.34 9.17
CA GLY A 63 -7.26 -12.68 7.77
C GLY A 63 -6.05 -13.54 7.39
N VAL A 64 -6.15 -14.22 6.25
CA VAL A 64 -5.08 -15.05 5.68
C VAL A 64 -4.96 -14.80 4.17
N ASN A 65 -3.74 -14.92 3.64
CA ASN A 65 -3.43 -14.75 2.22
C ASN A 65 -4.00 -13.49 1.58
N GLY A 66 -3.89 -12.35 2.25
CA GLY A 66 -4.41 -11.07 1.79
C GLY A 66 -5.86 -10.78 2.21
N SER A 67 -6.54 -11.66 2.94
CA SER A 67 -7.94 -11.42 3.34
C SER A 67 -8.05 -10.45 4.52
N GLY A 68 -9.22 -9.84 4.65
CA GLY A 68 -9.62 -9.15 5.88
C GLY A 68 -9.85 -10.12 7.04
N GLY A 69 -9.78 -9.60 8.25
CA GLY A 69 -10.11 -10.32 9.48
C GLY A 69 -11.61 -10.42 9.68
N GLN A 70 -12.04 -11.39 10.48
CA GLN A 70 -13.45 -11.56 10.86
C GLN A 70 -13.85 -10.54 11.94
N SER A 71 -15.13 -10.21 12.03
CA SER A 71 -15.67 -9.46 13.17
C SER A 71 -15.64 -10.30 14.45
N GLY A 72 -15.68 -9.64 15.61
CA GLY A 72 -15.71 -10.35 16.89
C GLY A 72 -17.08 -10.94 17.21
N GLY A 73 -17.21 -12.27 17.11
CA GLY A 73 -18.24 -13.13 17.73
C GLY A 73 -19.73 -12.74 17.60
N VAL A 74 -20.47 -13.45 16.74
CA VAL A 74 -21.93 -13.33 16.57
C VAL A 74 -22.66 -14.26 17.56
N PHE A 75 -22.95 -13.81 18.79
CA PHE A 75 -23.86 -14.55 19.68
C PHE A 75 -25.09 -13.71 20.07
N TYR A 76 -26.18 -14.03 19.36
CA TYR A 76 -27.60 -13.71 19.52
C TYR A 76 -28.07 -12.26 19.65
N TYR A 77 -27.31 -11.28 20.18
CA TYR A 77 -27.81 -9.90 20.36
C TYR A 77 -26.73 -8.79 20.49
N HIS A 78 -25.46 -8.97 20.09
CA HIS A 78 -24.40 -8.04 20.56
C HIS A 78 -23.26 -7.65 19.58
N ASP A 79 -22.58 -6.59 20.03
CA ASP A 79 -21.96 -5.46 19.30
C ASP A 79 -20.42 -5.56 19.23
N GLY A 80 -19.90 -6.63 18.63
CA GLY A 80 -18.45 -6.81 18.45
C GLY A 80 -17.82 -5.79 17.50
N GLY A 81 -16.50 -5.61 17.57
CA GLY A 81 -15.74 -4.78 16.64
C GLY A 81 -15.68 -5.38 15.23
N GLY A 82 -15.51 -4.50 14.24
CA GLY A 82 -15.28 -4.89 12.86
C GLY A 82 -13.87 -5.45 12.68
N GLY A 83 -13.72 -6.42 11.78
CA GLY A 83 -12.40 -6.89 11.36
C GLY A 83 -11.68 -5.86 10.49
N GLY A 84 -10.35 -5.83 10.54
CA GLY A 84 -9.54 -5.04 9.63
C GLY A 84 -9.58 -5.61 8.21
N ALA A 85 -9.33 -4.77 7.20
CA ALA A 85 -9.20 -5.21 5.83
C ALA A 85 -7.83 -5.81 5.54
N GLY A 86 -7.79 -6.70 4.55
CA GLY A 86 -6.57 -7.16 3.93
C GLY A 86 -6.37 -6.54 2.54
N ALA A 87 -5.29 -6.95 1.88
CA ALA A 87 -4.94 -6.52 0.54
C ALA A 87 -5.98 -6.90 -0.53
N LEU A 88 -6.71 -8.00 -0.33
CA LEU A 88 -7.59 -8.61 -1.33
C LEU A 88 -9.08 -8.54 -0.95
N SER A 89 -9.41 -8.33 0.33
CA SER A 89 -10.81 -8.27 0.77
C SER A 89 -11.00 -7.36 1.98
N GLY A 90 -12.22 -6.84 2.13
CA GLY A 90 -12.63 -6.12 3.31
C GLY A 90 -12.67 -7.05 4.54
N GLY A 91 -12.72 -6.43 5.72
CA GLY A 91 -12.95 -7.11 6.98
C GLY A 91 -14.42 -7.45 7.20
N GLY A 92 -14.68 -8.39 8.10
CA GLY A 92 -16.02 -8.75 8.52
C GLY A 92 -16.67 -7.63 9.34
N SER A 93 -17.95 -7.37 9.08
CA SER A 93 -18.77 -6.44 9.87
C SER A 93 -19.55 -7.16 10.98
N SER A 94 -19.95 -6.41 11.99
CA SER A 94 -20.98 -6.77 12.98
C SER A 94 -22.18 -5.80 12.81
N PRO A 95 -23.29 -5.99 13.55
CA PRO A 95 -24.42 -5.06 13.50
C PRO A 95 -24.05 -3.60 13.82
N ASP A 96 -23.09 -3.39 14.72
CA ASP A 96 -22.72 -2.06 15.25
C ASP A 96 -21.28 -1.65 14.90
N ALA A 97 -20.61 -2.39 14.02
CA ALA A 97 -19.28 -2.05 13.57
C ALA A 97 -19.07 -2.49 12.13
N SER A 98 -18.58 -1.58 11.32
CA SER A 98 -18.21 -1.88 9.95
C SER A 98 -16.81 -2.46 9.89
N GLY A 99 -16.61 -3.53 9.12
CA GLY A 99 -15.28 -4.00 8.77
C GLY A 99 -14.51 -2.96 7.94
N GLY A 100 -13.19 -3.09 7.92
CA GLY A 100 -12.33 -2.31 7.02
C GLY A 100 -12.65 -2.58 5.55
N LEU A 101 -12.42 -1.58 4.70
CA LEU A 101 -12.56 -1.75 3.25
C LEU A 101 -11.26 -2.27 2.64
N ALA A 102 -11.39 -3.18 1.67
CA ALA A 102 -10.26 -3.70 0.91
C ALA A 102 -9.51 -2.57 0.20
N TYR A 103 -8.25 -2.84 -0.11
CA TYR A 103 -7.45 -1.98 -0.97
C TYR A 103 -8.10 -1.82 -2.37
N LEU A 104 -8.16 -0.56 -2.86
CA LEU A 104 -8.94 0.05 -3.95
C LEU A 104 -10.26 0.75 -3.56
N GLY A 105 -10.72 0.65 -2.31
CA GLY A 105 -11.83 1.45 -1.78
C GLY A 105 -11.30 2.64 -0.95
N PHE A 106 -11.55 3.87 -1.38
CA PHE A 106 -11.03 5.04 -0.69
C PHE A 106 -11.67 5.23 0.71
N GLY A 107 -10.96 5.10 1.86
CA GLY A 107 -11.59 5.20 3.20
C GLY A 107 -10.72 5.63 4.41
N LEU A 108 -11.18 6.60 5.21
CA LEU A 108 -10.48 7.18 6.39
C LEU A 108 -10.36 6.22 7.60
N ALA A 109 -9.46 6.50 8.56
CA ALA A 109 -9.26 5.77 9.83
C ALA A 109 -10.55 5.14 10.43
N GLY A 110 -10.45 3.92 10.99
CA GLY A 110 -11.63 3.24 11.55
C GLY A 110 -12.27 4.03 12.68
N ALA A 111 -13.57 4.27 12.61
CA ALA A 111 -14.29 5.04 13.61
C ALA A 111 -14.39 4.29 14.95
N SER A 112 -14.59 5.04 16.04
CA SER A 112 -14.69 4.51 17.39
C SER A 112 -15.98 3.72 17.66
N ASP A 113 -17.12 4.10 17.05
CA ASP A 113 -18.41 3.40 17.19
C ASP A 113 -19.12 3.33 15.81
N GLY A 114 -19.33 2.13 15.25
CA GLY A 114 -20.21 1.92 14.08
C GLY A 114 -19.75 2.45 12.73
N GLY A 115 -18.76 3.34 12.68
CA GLY A 115 -18.25 3.88 11.42
C GLY A 115 -17.37 2.90 10.64
N ALA A 116 -17.28 3.14 9.33
CA ALA A 116 -16.46 2.38 8.40
C ALA A 116 -14.99 2.35 8.82
N GLY A 117 -14.35 1.20 8.59
CA GLY A 117 -12.90 1.05 8.71
C GLY A 117 -12.12 1.67 7.55
N ALA A 118 -10.83 1.94 7.76
CA ALA A 118 -9.97 2.70 6.85
C ALA A 118 -9.41 1.97 5.62
N TYR A 119 -8.56 2.68 4.84
CA TYR A 119 -7.74 2.20 3.73
C TYR A 119 -6.87 1.04 4.16
N GLY A 120 -7.00 -0.07 3.44
CA GLY A 120 -6.37 -1.34 3.79
C GLY A 120 -6.56 -1.67 5.28
N GLY A 121 -7.67 -1.21 5.87
CA GLY A 121 -7.61 -0.52 7.14
C GLY A 121 -8.36 -1.15 8.27
N GLY A 122 -8.17 -0.55 9.44
CA GLY A 122 -8.70 -1.12 10.66
C GLY A 122 -10.22 -1.04 10.70
N GLY A 123 -10.87 -2.09 11.21
CA GLY A 123 -12.30 -2.12 11.42
C GLY A 123 -12.75 -1.09 12.46
N GLY A 124 -14.03 -0.73 12.42
CA GLY A 124 -14.63 0.14 13.42
C GLY A 124 -14.68 -0.55 14.79
N GLY A 125 -14.60 0.25 15.86
CA GLY A 125 -14.98 -0.20 17.19
C GLY A 125 -16.49 -0.46 17.24
N GLY A 126 -16.88 -1.54 17.91
CA GLY A 126 -18.28 -1.76 18.31
C GLY A 126 -18.53 -1.17 19.69
N ASN A 127 -19.76 -1.26 20.20
CA ASN A 127 -20.08 -0.79 21.56
C ASN A 127 -19.30 -1.53 22.65
N SER A 128 -18.74 -2.70 22.35
CA SER A 128 -18.09 -3.54 23.36
C SER A 128 -16.79 -4.22 22.93
N GLY A 129 -16.34 -3.99 21.69
CA GLY A 129 -15.12 -4.60 21.15
C GLY A 129 -14.32 -3.63 20.28
N GLY A 130 -12.99 -3.71 20.37
CA GLY A 130 -12.08 -2.89 19.58
C GLY A 130 -12.05 -3.30 18.11
N GLY A 131 -11.76 -2.37 17.20
CA GLY A 131 -11.62 -2.67 15.78
C GLY A 131 -10.32 -3.41 15.45
N GLY A 132 -10.35 -4.39 14.54
CA GLY A 132 -9.11 -5.05 14.07
C GLY A 132 -8.25 -4.09 13.23
N GLY A 133 -6.93 -4.19 13.26
CA GLY A 133 -6.00 -3.36 12.48
C GLY A 133 -5.94 -3.76 11.00
N GLY A 134 -5.64 -2.80 10.14
CA GLY A 134 -5.45 -3.02 8.71
C GLY A 134 -4.06 -3.55 8.35
N GLY A 135 -3.89 -4.15 7.18
CA GLY A 135 -2.58 -4.63 6.73
C GLY A 135 -2.68 -5.55 5.53
N TYR A 136 -1.61 -6.31 5.26
CA TYR A 136 -1.62 -7.29 4.18
C TYR A 136 -2.73 -8.31 4.39
N ASN A 137 -2.79 -8.90 5.59
CA ASN A 137 -4.02 -9.47 6.14
C ASN A 137 -4.54 -8.57 7.24
N GLY A 138 -5.86 -8.42 7.30
CA GLY A 138 -6.52 -7.65 8.35
C GLY A 138 -6.56 -8.41 9.68
N GLY A 139 -6.44 -7.68 10.77
CA GLY A 139 -6.61 -8.20 12.12
C GLY A 139 -8.08 -8.50 12.45
N GLY A 140 -8.31 -9.44 13.36
CA GLY A 140 -9.65 -9.78 13.81
C GLY A 140 -10.29 -8.70 14.69
N GLY A 141 -11.60 -8.52 14.61
CA GLY A 141 -12.35 -7.62 15.47
C GLY A 141 -12.46 -8.13 16.92
N GLY A 142 -12.52 -7.20 17.86
CA GLY A 142 -12.76 -7.47 19.27
C GLY A 142 -14.17 -7.98 19.56
N ASN A 143 -14.35 -8.80 20.60
CA ASN A 143 -15.66 -9.36 20.93
C ASN A 143 -16.47 -8.49 21.90
N LYS A 144 -17.69 -8.93 22.21
CA LYS A 144 -18.62 -8.22 23.09
C LYS A 144 -18.26 -8.16 24.58
N ASN A 145 -17.29 -8.94 25.03
CA ASN A 145 -16.93 -9.00 26.45
C ASN A 145 -15.77 -8.03 26.76
N GLY A 146 -15.57 -7.00 25.93
CA GLY A 146 -14.43 -6.10 26.05
C GLY A 146 -13.20 -6.59 25.32
N GLY A 147 -13.29 -7.55 24.39
CA GLY A 147 -12.11 -8.02 23.67
C GLY A 147 -11.54 -6.94 22.75
N ALA A 148 -10.23 -6.73 22.79
CA ALA A 148 -9.55 -5.83 21.87
C ALA A 148 -9.39 -6.44 20.45
N GLY A 149 -9.23 -5.56 19.45
CA GLY A 149 -8.97 -5.98 18.07
C GLY A 149 -7.52 -6.45 17.89
N GLY A 150 -7.30 -7.38 16.96
CA GLY A 150 -5.97 -7.85 16.57
C GLY A 150 -5.31 -6.89 15.59
N GLY A 151 -3.98 -6.84 15.52
CA GLY A 151 -3.27 -6.03 14.52
C GLY A 151 -3.24 -6.69 13.14
N GLY A 152 -3.11 -5.86 12.10
CA GLY A 152 -2.88 -6.34 10.75
C GLY A 152 -1.42 -6.74 10.52
N SER A 153 -1.19 -7.49 9.45
CA SER A 153 0.14 -7.98 9.08
C SER A 153 0.85 -7.08 8.08
N SER A 154 2.15 -7.29 7.97
CA SER A 154 3.00 -6.61 7.01
C SER A 154 3.31 -7.47 5.79
N PHE A 155 3.83 -6.86 4.73
CA PHE A 155 4.26 -7.55 3.53
C PHE A 155 5.40 -6.78 2.87
N LEU A 156 6.40 -7.50 2.38
CA LEU A 156 7.42 -6.98 1.48
C LEU A 156 7.52 -7.90 0.28
N ALA A 157 7.55 -7.33 -0.91
CA ALA A 157 7.73 -8.09 -2.13
C ALA A 157 9.08 -8.82 -2.11
N ALA A 158 9.15 -9.99 -2.75
CA ALA A 158 10.37 -10.80 -2.77
C ALA A 158 11.59 -10.11 -3.41
N ALA A 159 11.38 -9.00 -4.13
CA ALA A 159 12.45 -8.17 -4.70
C ALA A 159 13.19 -7.30 -3.66
N PHE A 160 12.66 -7.18 -2.44
CA PHE A 160 13.35 -6.47 -1.35
C PHE A 160 14.54 -7.27 -0.80
N SER A 161 15.57 -6.54 -0.41
CA SER A 161 16.75 -7.01 0.30
C SER A 161 16.92 -6.21 1.60
N ASN A 162 17.81 -6.64 2.50
CA ASN A 162 18.04 -5.98 3.81
C ASN A 162 16.74 -5.78 4.61
N VAL A 163 15.85 -6.77 4.56
CA VAL A 163 14.53 -6.70 5.17
C VAL A 163 14.64 -6.67 6.69
N VAL A 164 13.99 -5.68 7.30
CA VAL A 164 13.78 -5.61 8.75
C VAL A 164 12.30 -5.35 8.98
N GLU A 165 11.68 -6.18 9.83
CA GLU A 165 10.29 -6.03 10.24
C GLU A 165 10.23 -6.00 11.77
N THR A 166 9.49 -5.05 12.31
CA THR A 166 9.33 -4.85 13.75
C THR A 166 7.85 -4.76 14.09
N THR A 167 7.36 -5.73 14.87
CA THR A 167 5.98 -5.74 15.39
C THR A 167 5.75 -4.55 16.32
N GLY A 168 4.62 -3.88 16.18
CA GLY A 168 4.07 -2.95 17.18
C GLY A 168 5.00 -1.87 17.73
N ASN A 169 5.61 -1.05 16.87
CA ASN A 169 6.55 0.00 17.30
C ASN A 169 6.08 1.42 16.99
N ASN A 170 5.09 1.60 16.11
CA ASN A 170 4.66 2.92 15.68
C ASN A 170 3.48 3.45 16.50
N THR A 171 3.67 4.61 17.13
CA THR A 171 2.60 5.41 17.74
C THR A 171 2.10 6.48 16.78
N GLY A 172 0.81 6.80 16.85
CA GLY A 172 0.16 7.79 15.99
C GLY A 172 -0.17 7.25 14.60
N ALA A 173 -0.23 8.15 13.62
CA ALA A 173 -0.43 7.77 12.23
C ALA A 173 0.81 7.07 11.66
N GLY A 174 0.62 6.30 10.59
CA GLY A 174 1.70 5.70 9.84
C GLY A 174 2.58 6.74 9.14
N SER A 175 3.66 6.25 8.55
CA SER A 175 4.55 7.04 7.70
C SER A 175 5.24 6.16 6.67
N ILE A 176 5.68 6.74 5.55
CA ILE A 176 6.57 6.08 4.61
C ILE A 176 7.74 7.03 4.32
N SER A 177 8.96 6.51 4.31
CA SER A 177 10.14 7.21 3.84
C SER A 177 10.88 6.40 2.79
N ILE A 178 11.34 7.10 1.75
CA ILE A 178 12.15 6.57 0.66
C ILE A 178 13.49 7.31 0.67
N THR A 179 14.59 6.56 0.75
CA THR A 179 15.95 7.10 0.71
C THR A 179 16.67 6.67 -0.56
N PHE A 180 17.30 7.62 -1.24
CA PHE A 180 18.14 7.39 -2.41
C PHE A 180 19.26 8.42 -2.46
N ASP A 181 20.51 8.00 -2.65
CA ASP A 181 21.69 8.88 -2.70
C ASP A 181 21.78 9.86 -1.50
N ASN A 182 21.43 9.40 -0.30
CA ASN A 182 21.35 10.18 0.95
C ASN A 182 20.26 11.27 0.96
N PHE A 183 19.37 11.31 -0.03
CA PHE A 183 18.17 12.14 -0.01
C PHE A 183 16.99 11.35 0.54
N ILE A 184 16.27 11.93 1.51
CA ILE A 184 15.10 11.31 2.13
C ILE A 184 13.83 12.02 1.65
N ARG A 185 12.88 11.25 1.12
CA ARG A 185 11.51 11.69 0.86
C ARG A 185 10.56 11.04 1.84
N SER A 186 9.84 11.85 2.63
CA SER A 186 8.85 11.38 3.60
C SER A 186 7.42 11.64 3.14
N PHE A 187 6.54 10.71 3.48
CA PHE A 187 5.10 10.73 3.24
C PHE A 187 4.39 10.52 4.57
N SER A 188 3.53 11.47 4.93
CA SER A 188 2.69 11.41 6.13
C SER A 188 1.27 11.04 5.77
N TYR A 189 0.46 10.69 6.78
CA TYR A 189 -0.97 10.49 6.61
C TYR A 189 -1.67 11.75 6.10
N THR A 190 -2.36 11.63 4.97
CA THR A 190 -3.19 12.70 4.36
C THR A 190 -4.65 12.27 4.17
N GLY A 191 -4.96 10.98 4.34
CA GLY A 191 -6.26 10.41 3.96
C GLY A 191 -6.45 10.23 2.45
N ALA A 192 -5.41 10.43 1.64
CA ALA A 192 -5.42 10.28 0.19
C ALA A 192 -4.11 9.64 -0.32
N SER A 193 -4.14 9.12 -1.55
CA SER A 193 -2.95 8.56 -2.20
C SER A 193 -1.97 9.66 -2.65
N GLN A 194 -0.68 9.32 -2.70
CA GLN A 194 0.42 10.22 -3.04
C GLN A 194 1.32 9.57 -4.08
N SER A 195 1.65 10.30 -5.14
CA SER A 195 2.54 9.80 -6.20
C SER A 195 4.01 10.13 -5.93
N TYR A 196 4.90 9.22 -6.32
CA TYR A 196 6.35 9.43 -6.33
C TYR A 196 6.99 8.92 -7.61
N ASP A 197 7.63 9.82 -8.35
CA ASP A 197 8.36 9.50 -9.58
C ASP A 197 9.82 9.14 -9.26
N VAL A 198 10.25 7.97 -9.70
CA VAL A 198 11.64 7.50 -9.58
C VAL A 198 12.48 8.22 -10.63
N SER A 199 13.30 9.19 -10.19
CA SER A 199 14.09 10.05 -11.08
C SER A 199 15.37 9.41 -11.62
N ALA A 200 15.88 8.37 -10.95
CA ALA A 200 17.13 7.71 -11.30
C ALA A 200 17.03 6.20 -11.06
N THR A 201 17.77 5.42 -11.84
CA THR A 201 17.86 3.97 -11.61
C THR A 201 18.84 3.71 -10.48
N GLY A 202 18.44 2.88 -9.52
CA GLY A 202 19.32 2.44 -8.45
C GLY A 202 18.57 1.76 -7.29
N VAL A 203 19.28 1.57 -6.18
CA VAL A 203 18.74 0.93 -4.98
C VAL A 203 18.12 1.98 -4.08
N TYR A 204 16.85 1.81 -3.76
CA TYR A 204 16.06 2.68 -2.89
C TYR A 204 15.78 1.96 -1.58
N ASP A 205 16.02 2.65 -0.46
CA ASP A 205 15.68 2.15 0.87
C ASP A 205 14.32 2.66 1.29
N PHE A 206 13.42 1.74 1.61
CA PHE A 206 12.08 2.02 2.11
C PHE A 206 12.04 1.79 3.61
N THR A 207 11.29 2.64 4.31
CA THR A 207 10.81 2.38 5.66
C THR A 207 9.37 2.82 5.74
N GLY A 208 8.48 1.92 6.14
CA GLY A 208 7.05 2.16 6.30
C GLY A 208 6.59 1.77 7.68
N SER A 209 5.64 2.52 8.24
CA SER A 209 4.95 2.19 9.47
C SER A 209 3.43 2.23 9.30
N GLY A 210 2.73 1.28 9.90
CA GLY A 210 1.26 1.30 10.00
C GLY A 210 0.78 2.26 11.09
N GLY A 211 -0.47 2.70 11.03
CA GLY A 211 -1.08 3.50 12.09
C GLY A 211 -1.35 2.68 13.35
N GLN A 212 -1.27 3.30 14.53
CA GLN A 212 -1.73 2.68 15.77
C GLN A 212 -3.26 2.58 15.81
N GLY A 213 -3.79 1.64 16.59
CA GLY A 213 -5.21 1.60 16.95
C GLY A 213 -5.61 2.75 17.89
N GLY A 214 -6.91 3.00 17.95
CA GLY A 214 -7.50 3.96 18.86
C GLY A 214 -7.62 3.42 20.30
N PHE A 215 -7.82 4.35 21.23
CA PHE A 215 -8.06 4.07 22.65
C PHE A 215 -9.35 4.72 23.15
N TYR A 216 -9.65 4.50 24.43
CA TYR A 216 -10.64 5.23 25.19
C TYR A 216 -9.94 6.14 26.24
N ASP A 217 -10.44 7.36 26.43
CA ASP A 217 -9.77 8.47 27.18
C ASP A 217 -9.62 8.21 28.71
N GLY A 218 -10.16 7.10 29.22
CA GLY A 218 -10.11 6.76 30.66
C GLY A 218 -8.88 5.96 31.10
N ASN A 219 -8.16 5.32 30.17
CA ASN A 219 -6.98 4.51 30.48
C ASN A 219 -6.14 4.37 29.20
N ALA A 220 -5.14 5.23 29.03
CA ALA A 220 -4.23 5.25 27.87
C ALA A 220 -3.33 4.00 27.76
N ASN A 221 -3.61 2.96 28.55
CA ASN A 221 -2.73 1.83 28.72
C ASN A 221 -2.98 0.79 27.64
N THR A 222 -2.15 0.89 26.60
CA THR A 222 -1.82 -0.14 25.59
C THR A 222 -2.79 -0.27 24.41
N VAL A 223 -2.69 0.65 23.45
CA VAL A 223 -3.25 0.44 22.10
C VAL A 223 -2.41 -0.56 21.31
N GLY A 224 -3.02 -1.15 20.27
CA GLY A 224 -2.24 -1.83 19.25
C GLY A 224 -1.38 -0.82 18.50
N LEU A 225 -0.06 -0.96 18.60
CA LEU A 225 0.87 -0.12 17.84
C LEU A 225 1.00 -0.63 16.40
N GLY A 226 1.29 0.25 15.45
CA GLY A 226 1.56 -0.17 14.08
C GLY A 226 2.90 -0.88 13.94
N ALA A 227 2.99 -1.84 13.01
CA ALA A 227 4.26 -2.45 12.62
C ALA A 227 5.13 -1.44 11.86
N THR A 228 6.44 -1.68 11.86
CA THR A 228 7.40 -1.00 10.98
C THR A 228 8.09 -2.04 10.10
N VAL A 229 8.16 -1.78 8.81
CA VAL A 229 8.91 -2.60 7.85
C VAL A 229 9.87 -1.72 7.05
N SER A 230 11.04 -2.28 6.73
CA SER A 230 12.02 -1.62 5.89
C SER A 230 12.77 -2.61 5.03
N GLY A 231 13.29 -2.13 3.91
CA GLY A 231 14.17 -2.90 3.04
C GLY A 231 14.60 -2.09 1.83
N SER A 232 15.51 -2.65 1.04
CA SER A 232 16.08 -2.03 -0.15
C SER A 232 15.59 -2.73 -1.42
N ILE A 233 15.19 -1.97 -2.45
CA ILE A 233 14.76 -2.50 -3.75
C ILE A 233 15.39 -1.72 -4.91
N MET A 234 15.73 -2.42 -6.00
CA MET A 234 16.20 -1.79 -7.23
C MET A 234 14.99 -1.24 -8.01
N LEU A 235 14.96 0.07 -8.24
CA LEU A 235 13.96 0.73 -9.08
C LEU A 235 14.63 1.32 -10.33
N THR A 236 13.87 1.40 -11.41
CA THR A 236 14.34 1.99 -12.68
C THR A 236 13.79 3.40 -12.84
N ALA A 237 14.59 4.32 -13.38
CA ALA A 237 14.14 5.67 -13.70
C ALA A 237 12.85 5.65 -14.54
N GLY A 238 11.88 6.49 -14.19
CA GLY A 238 10.56 6.54 -14.82
C GLY A 238 9.52 5.59 -14.20
N THR A 239 9.89 4.80 -13.19
CA THR A 239 8.90 4.08 -12.37
C THR A 239 8.05 5.09 -11.60
N VAL A 240 6.75 4.88 -11.54
CA VAL A 240 5.82 5.70 -10.74
C VAL A 240 5.27 4.85 -9.60
N LEU A 241 5.42 5.34 -8.38
CA LEU A 241 4.89 4.71 -7.18
C LEU A 241 3.62 5.42 -6.71
N ASP A 242 2.65 4.64 -6.27
CA ASP A 242 1.50 5.12 -5.51
C ASP A 242 1.65 4.75 -4.05
N ILE A 243 1.50 5.74 -3.17
CA ILE A 243 1.85 5.66 -1.76
C ILE A 243 0.62 6.04 -0.93
N GLU A 244 0.20 5.11 -0.08
CA GLU A 244 -0.89 5.31 0.86
C GLU A 244 -0.36 5.14 2.27
N VAL A 245 -0.68 6.10 3.14
CA VAL A 245 -0.21 6.06 4.54
C VAL A 245 -1.41 5.75 5.44
N GLY A 246 -1.24 4.83 6.38
CA GLY A 246 -2.29 4.43 7.32
C GLY A 246 -2.58 5.49 8.37
N GLY A 247 -3.87 5.77 8.61
CA GLY A 247 -4.31 6.65 9.70
C GLY A 247 -4.32 5.94 11.06
N MET A 248 -4.20 6.71 12.14
CA MET A 248 -4.45 6.22 13.49
C MET A 248 -5.94 5.90 13.67
N GLY A 249 -6.28 4.82 14.37
CA GLY A 249 -7.65 4.45 14.70
C GLY A 249 -8.39 5.52 15.53
N GLY A 250 -9.71 5.61 15.33
CA GLY A 250 -10.57 6.55 16.04
C GLY A 250 -10.56 6.34 17.55
N THR A 251 -10.45 7.44 18.30
CA THR A 251 -10.45 7.45 19.76
C THR A 251 -11.83 7.83 20.27
N ASN A 252 -12.29 7.19 21.34
CA ASN A 252 -13.56 7.53 21.99
C ASN A 252 -13.34 8.15 23.36
N ASN A 253 -14.01 9.28 23.65
CA ASN A 253 -13.97 9.90 24.97
C ASN A 253 -15.12 9.39 25.88
N ASN A 254 -16.00 8.53 25.35
CA ASN A 254 -17.02 7.87 26.13
C ASN A 254 -16.43 6.71 26.94
N VAL A 255 -16.80 6.60 28.21
CA VAL A 255 -16.38 5.53 29.13
C VAL A 255 -16.74 4.14 28.60
N TYR A 256 -17.76 4.05 27.75
CA TYR A 256 -18.22 2.81 27.12
C TYR A 256 -17.78 2.66 25.66
N GLY A 257 -17.04 3.63 25.13
CA GLY A 257 -16.57 3.63 23.76
C GLY A 257 -15.29 2.82 23.58
N ASN A 258 -15.11 2.23 22.40
CA ASN A 258 -13.91 1.47 22.07
C ASN A 258 -13.09 2.15 20.97
N GLY A 259 -11.84 1.74 20.85
CA GLY A 259 -10.94 2.23 19.81
C GLY A 259 -11.18 1.54 18.47
N GLY A 260 -11.13 2.30 17.37
CA GLY A 260 -11.04 1.73 16.03
C GLY A 260 -9.64 1.16 15.74
N GLY A 261 -9.51 0.28 14.76
CA GLY A 261 -8.20 -0.22 14.32
C GLY A 261 -7.42 0.83 13.52
N GLY A 262 -6.09 0.77 13.60
CA GLY A 262 -5.17 1.56 12.78
C GLY A 262 -5.10 1.05 11.34
N GLY A 263 -4.85 1.95 10.39
CA GLY A 263 -4.69 1.60 8.97
C GLY A 263 -3.29 1.06 8.63
N GLY A 264 -3.20 0.22 7.60
CA GLY A 264 -1.91 -0.16 7.02
C GLY A 264 -1.35 0.95 6.12
N SER A 265 -0.02 0.97 5.93
CA SER A 265 0.64 1.85 4.95
C SER A 265 1.16 1.02 3.78
N TRP A 266 0.97 1.49 2.55
CA TRP A 266 1.13 0.71 1.33
C TRP A 266 1.96 1.44 0.28
N VAL A 267 2.72 0.69 -0.50
CA VAL A 267 3.45 1.18 -1.68
C VAL A 267 3.19 0.25 -2.86
N TYR A 268 2.81 0.85 -3.98
CA TYR A 268 2.57 0.16 -5.25
C TYR A 268 3.42 0.75 -6.34
N GLU A 269 3.85 -0.10 -7.26
CA GLU A 269 4.32 0.34 -8.57
C GLU A 269 3.13 0.36 -9.53
N ILE A 270 2.75 1.55 -10.01
CA ILE A 270 1.59 1.74 -10.91
C ILE A 270 1.97 1.91 -12.38
N SER A 271 3.26 2.15 -12.64
CA SER A 271 3.79 2.23 -14.00
C SER A 271 5.27 1.85 -13.97
N ALA A 272 5.60 0.75 -14.65
CA ALA A 272 6.98 0.42 -14.97
C ALA A 272 7.43 1.29 -16.15
N PRO A 273 8.71 1.72 -16.21
CA PRO A 273 9.23 2.35 -17.41
C PRO A 273 9.04 1.39 -18.57
N THR A 274 8.28 1.81 -19.57
CA THR A 274 8.18 1.00 -20.78
C THR A 274 9.58 0.83 -21.33
N PRO A 275 10.05 -0.41 -21.59
CA PRO A 275 11.24 -0.59 -22.39
C PRO A 275 11.00 0.23 -23.64
N VAL A 276 11.77 1.32 -23.81
CA VAL A 276 11.67 2.12 -25.02
C VAL A 276 11.90 1.09 -26.10
N PRO A 277 10.91 0.81 -26.99
CA PRO A 277 11.18 -0.04 -28.13
C PRO A 277 12.43 0.57 -28.76
N GLU A 278 13.31 -0.19 -29.37
CA GLU A 278 14.49 0.41 -30.00
C GLU A 278 14.16 0.76 -31.47
N PRO A 279 13.19 1.63 -31.85
CA PRO A 279 12.97 1.91 -33.25
C PRO A 279 14.10 2.81 -33.77
N GLY A 280 14.82 3.53 -32.89
CA GLY A 280 15.92 4.40 -33.26
C GLY A 280 17.19 3.61 -33.57
N SER A 281 17.65 2.79 -32.63
CA SER A 281 18.95 2.10 -32.72
C SER A 281 19.00 1.09 -33.87
N LEU A 282 17.94 0.30 -34.04
CA LEU A 282 17.86 -0.67 -35.14
C LEU A 282 17.64 0.00 -36.49
N ALA A 283 16.88 1.09 -36.57
CA ALA A 283 16.75 1.85 -37.81
C ALA A 283 18.06 2.58 -38.16
N LEU A 284 18.76 3.15 -37.18
CA LEU A 284 20.08 3.76 -37.37
C LEU A 284 21.13 2.72 -37.77
N LEU A 285 21.14 1.56 -37.12
CA LEU A 285 22.02 0.45 -37.49
C LEU A 285 21.70 -0.07 -38.89
N GLY A 286 20.42 -0.26 -39.22
CA GLY A 286 19.97 -0.71 -40.54
C GLY A 286 20.33 0.29 -41.64
N THR A 287 20.10 1.58 -41.43
CA THR A 287 20.46 2.63 -42.40
C THR A 287 21.97 2.81 -42.53
N ALA A 288 22.73 2.69 -41.43
CA ALA A 288 24.19 2.69 -41.47
C ALA A 288 24.75 1.51 -42.26
N LEU A 289 24.21 0.31 -42.08
CA LEU A 289 24.62 -0.89 -42.83
C LEU A 289 24.26 -0.80 -44.31
N ILE A 290 23.09 -0.26 -44.66
CA ILE A 290 22.72 0.02 -46.05
C ILE A 290 23.68 1.05 -46.67
N GLY A 291 23.97 2.14 -45.96
CA GLY A 291 24.94 3.15 -46.40
C GLY A 291 26.33 2.57 -46.62
N LEU A 292 26.81 1.74 -45.69
CA LEU A 292 28.10 1.06 -45.79
C LEU A 292 28.14 0.09 -46.98
N GLY A 293 27.07 -0.67 -47.21
CA GLY A 293 26.93 -1.56 -48.37
C GLY A 293 27.03 -0.81 -49.71
N VAL A 294 26.42 0.38 -49.81
CA VAL A 294 26.51 1.24 -51.00
C VAL A 294 27.94 1.73 -51.23
N VAL A 295 28.65 2.13 -50.18
CA VAL A 295 30.05 2.59 -50.26
C VAL A 295 30.99 1.45 -50.71
N VAL A 296 30.85 0.26 -50.11
CA VAL A 296 31.66 -0.91 -50.49
C VAL A 296 31.41 -1.32 -51.95
N ARG A 297 30.16 -1.25 -52.42
CA ARG A 297 29.83 -1.57 -53.82
C ARG A 297 30.44 -0.58 -54.82
N ARG A 298 30.54 0.71 -54.49
CA ARG A 298 31.18 1.71 -55.36
C ARG A 298 32.68 1.46 -55.52
N ARG A 299 33.39 1.04 -54.47
CA ARG A 299 34.85 0.78 -54.54
C ARG A 299 35.22 -0.39 -55.45
N ARG A 300 34.36 -1.42 -55.60
CA ARG A 300 34.65 -2.59 -56.45
C ARG A 300 34.50 -2.38 -57.96
N LYS A 301 33.86 -1.29 -58.40
CA LYS A 301 33.62 -1.04 -59.85
C LYS A 301 34.60 -0.04 -60.48
N GLY A 302 35.54 0.52 -59.72
CA GLY A 302 36.48 1.54 -60.19
C GLY A 302 37.95 1.10 -60.25
N GLY A 303 38.22 -0.20 -60.15
CA GLY A 303 39.55 -0.80 -60.28
C GLY A 303 39.57 -1.86 -61.38
#